data_AF-A0A9W8I847-F1
#
_entry.id   AF-A0A9W8I847-F1
#
_cell.length_a   1.000
_cell.length_b   1.000
_cell.length_c   1.000
_cell.angle_alpha   90.00
_cell.angle_beta   90.00
_cell.angle_gamma   90.00
#
_symmetry.space_group_name_H-M   'P 1'
#
loop_
_entity.id
_entity.type
_entity.pdbx_description
1 polymer ?
#
loop_
_entity_poly.entity_id
_entity_poly.type
_entity_poly.pdbx_seq_one_letter_code
_entity_poly.pdbx_strand_id
1 'polypeptide(L)'
;MSIANLENLDEDRTALDDWESLLYVVCWLASFGIRSEDRRSLDESLSISSWNTNEVDAAKEKRGHMHSSDIFEGRIAKDFQPRYKLLKTLAIGLHQMLFLHPGCEGALFDSATDEEPPLLNLKKTKSLPKSDPLVERSEHADAIISNLMGFLVEAEKVARDRLNK
;
A
#
# COMPACT_ATOMS: atom_id res chain seq x y z
N MET A 1 9.84 -6.49 0.33
CA MET A 1 10.38 -5.65 1.41
C MET A 1 9.44 -4.48 1.65
N SER A 2 9.14 -4.22 2.92
CA SER A 2 8.37 -3.05 3.39
C SER A 2 9.19 -1.76 3.25
N ILE A 3 8.52 -0.62 3.30
CA ILE A 3 9.13 0.71 3.21
C ILE A 3 10.11 0.92 4.37
N ALA A 4 9.71 0.61 5.61
CA ALA A 4 10.59 0.77 6.79
C ALA A 4 11.92 0.02 6.65
N ASN A 5 11.87 -1.22 6.14
CA ASN A 5 13.07 -2.00 5.85
C ASN A 5 13.91 -1.42 4.69
N LEU A 6 13.26 -0.97 3.61
CA LEU A 6 13.97 -0.37 2.47
C LEU A 6 14.65 0.96 2.83
N GLU A 7 14.07 1.70 3.78
CA GLU A 7 14.60 2.98 4.26
C GLU A 7 15.57 2.82 5.43
N ASN A 8 15.79 1.60 5.92
CA ASN A 8 16.60 1.31 7.12
C ASN A 8 16.17 2.15 8.32
N LEU A 9 14.85 2.27 8.56
CA LEU A 9 14.36 2.86 9.80
C LEU A 9 14.84 2.02 10.98
N ASP A 10 15.22 2.67 12.08
CA ASP A 10 15.75 2.03 13.30
C ASP A 10 14.62 1.38 14.13
N GLU A 11 13.86 0.50 13.48
CA GLU A 11 12.72 -0.23 14.03
C GLU A 11 12.91 -1.73 13.79
N ASP A 12 12.60 -2.54 14.79
CA ASP A 12 12.62 -3.99 14.63
C ASP A 12 11.57 -4.42 13.59
N ARG A 13 11.93 -5.37 12.73
CA ARG A 13 10.96 -5.96 11.80
C ARG A 13 9.80 -6.57 12.57
N THR A 14 8.58 -6.18 12.21
CA THR A 14 7.34 -6.62 12.83
C THR A 14 6.46 -7.42 11.86
N ALA A 15 5.35 -7.97 12.37
CA ALA A 15 4.33 -8.59 11.53
C ALA A 15 3.71 -7.60 10.52
N LEU A 16 3.70 -6.30 10.80
CA LEU A 16 3.20 -5.29 9.86
C LEU A 16 4.01 -5.25 8.56
N ASP A 17 5.32 -5.53 8.63
CA ASP A 17 6.19 -5.59 7.45
C ASP A 17 5.86 -6.78 6.54
N ASP A 18 5.43 -7.89 7.13
CA ASP A 18 4.99 -9.07 6.40
C ASP A 18 3.64 -8.82 5.72
N TRP A 19 2.70 -8.15 6.41
CA TRP A 19 1.43 -7.73 5.83
C TRP A 19 1.58 -6.72 4.70
N GLU A 20 2.48 -5.77 4.87
CA GLU A 20 2.84 -4.83 3.81
C GLU A 20 3.47 -5.54 2.60
N SER A 21 4.33 -6.51 2.85
CA SER A 21 4.89 -7.34 1.77
C SER A 21 3.79 -8.16 1.06
N LEU A 22 2.80 -8.68 1.79
CA LEU A 22 1.63 -9.33 1.21
C LEU A 22 0.85 -8.38 0.29
N LEU A 23 0.56 -7.16 0.74
CA LEU A 23 -0.09 -6.14 -0.09
C LEU A 23 0.68 -5.92 -1.40
N TYR A 24 2.00 -5.78 -1.34
CA TYR A 24 2.83 -5.59 -2.55
C TYR A 24 2.76 -6.76 -3.51
N VAL A 25 2.79 -7.99 -3.00
CA VAL A 25 2.62 -9.19 -3.83
C VAL A 25 1.23 -9.20 -4.48
N VAL A 26 0.17 -8.90 -3.73
CA VAL A 26 -1.20 -8.83 -4.27
C VAL A 26 -1.28 -7.78 -5.37
N CYS A 27 -0.74 -6.59 -5.16
CA CYS A 27 -0.70 -5.52 -6.17
C CYS A 27 0.06 -5.97 -7.42
N TRP A 28 1.23 -6.61 -7.26
CA TRP A 28 2.04 -7.08 -8.37
C TRP A 28 1.30 -8.12 -9.22
N LEU A 29 0.73 -9.13 -8.56
CA LEU A 29 -0.05 -10.17 -9.23
C LEU A 29 -1.31 -9.61 -9.90
N ALA A 30 -1.97 -8.65 -9.25
CA ALA A 30 -3.17 -8.01 -9.77
C ALA A 30 -2.89 -7.19 -11.04
N SER A 31 -1.73 -6.51 -11.12
CA SER A 31 -1.30 -5.73 -12.28
C SER A 31 -0.79 -6.61 -13.42
N PHE A 32 0.10 -7.56 -13.13
CA PHE A 32 0.84 -8.29 -14.16
C PHE A 32 0.23 -9.60 -14.60
N GLY A 33 -0.79 -10.13 -13.93
CA GLY A 33 -1.37 -11.42 -14.33
C GLY A 33 -0.85 -12.59 -13.49
N ILE A 34 -1.76 -13.42 -12.99
CA ILE A 34 -1.43 -14.72 -12.37
C ILE A 34 -1.44 -15.81 -13.45
N ARG A 35 -2.48 -15.83 -14.28
CA ARG A 35 -2.67 -16.80 -15.36
C ARG A 35 -1.82 -16.43 -16.57
N SER A 36 -1.34 -17.43 -17.31
CA SER A 36 -0.54 -17.22 -18.52
C SER A 36 -1.22 -16.30 -19.55
N GLU A 37 -2.54 -16.44 -19.72
CA GLU A 37 -3.34 -15.63 -20.66
C GLU A 37 -3.48 -14.16 -20.24
N ASP A 38 -3.34 -13.84 -18.96
CA ASP A 38 -3.43 -12.48 -18.43
C ASP A 38 -2.04 -11.87 -18.18
N ARG A 39 -0.94 -12.61 -18.42
CA ARG A 39 0.42 -12.15 -18.13
C ARG A 39 0.78 -10.97 -19.03
N ARG A 40 1.01 -9.81 -18.42
CA ARG A 40 1.64 -8.65 -19.07
C ARG A 40 3.15 -8.79 -18.95
N SER A 41 3.88 -8.33 -19.97
CA SER A 41 5.30 -8.03 -19.81
C SER A 41 5.47 -6.92 -18.77
N LEU A 42 6.66 -6.82 -18.19
CA LEU A 42 7.00 -5.64 -17.39
C LEU A 42 6.82 -4.41 -18.29
N ASP A 43 5.87 -3.55 -17.93
CA ASP A 43 5.52 -2.34 -18.68
C ASP A 43 5.87 -1.14 -17.81
N GLU A 44 6.90 -0.40 -18.23
CA GLU A 44 7.43 0.74 -17.49
C GLU A 44 6.41 1.89 -17.37
N SER A 45 5.32 1.88 -18.16
CA SER A 45 4.25 2.87 -18.03
C SER A 45 3.36 2.66 -16.80
N LEU A 46 3.35 1.45 -16.21
CA LEU A 46 2.58 1.17 -15.01
C LEU A 46 3.30 1.72 -13.78
N SER A 47 2.60 2.47 -12.92
CA SER A 47 3.21 3.04 -11.71
C SER A 47 3.77 1.98 -10.76
N ILE A 48 3.26 0.75 -10.80
CA ILE A 48 3.80 -0.36 -9.99
C ILE A 48 5.19 -0.83 -10.44
N SER A 49 5.58 -0.58 -11.70
CA SER A 49 6.88 -0.99 -12.24
C SER A 49 8.04 -0.27 -11.56
N SER A 50 7.81 0.94 -11.02
CA SER A 50 8.82 1.69 -10.26
C SER A 50 9.23 0.99 -8.96
N TRP A 51 8.47 0.01 -8.47
CA TRP A 51 8.83 -0.79 -7.30
C TRP A 51 9.90 -1.84 -7.57
N ASN A 52 10.23 -2.09 -8.84
CA ASN A 52 11.27 -3.03 -9.27
C ASN A 52 12.55 -2.28 -9.72
N THR A 53 12.87 -1.21 -9.01
CA THR A 53 14.08 -0.39 -9.21
C THR A 53 15.06 -0.62 -8.05
N ASN A 54 16.01 0.29 -7.83
CA ASN A 54 16.86 0.22 -6.64
C ASN A 54 16.04 0.47 -5.36
N GLU A 55 16.58 0.09 -4.21
CA GLU A 55 15.85 0.11 -2.93
C GLU A 55 15.34 1.50 -2.53
N VAL A 56 16.14 2.54 -2.80
CA VAL A 56 15.82 3.94 -2.45
C VAL A 56 14.63 4.44 -3.26
N ASP A 57 14.68 4.27 -4.58
CA ASP A 57 13.59 4.69 -5.47
C ASP A 57 12.33 3.87 -5.23
N ALA A 58 12.47 2.55 -5.04
CA ALA A 58 11.34 1.68 -4.72
C ALA A 58 10.67 2.07 -3.39
N ALA A 59 11.44 2.45 -2.37
CA ALA A 59 10.90 2.94 -1.10
C ALA A 59 10.09 4.23 -1.29
N LYS A 60 10.68 5.24 -1.95
CA LYS A 60 10.05 6.53 -2.22
C LYS A 60 8.72 6.37 -2.97
N GLU A 61 8.72 5.54 -4.01
CA GLU A 61 7.55 5.29 -4.84
C GLU A 61 6.46 4.54 -4.07
N LYS A 62 6.82 3.49 -3.33
CA LYS A 62 5.88 2.79 -2.44
C LYS A 62 5.27 3.75 -1.43
N ARG A 63 6.08 4.59 -0.80
CA ARG A 63 5.61 5.56 0.19
C ARG A 63 4.59 6.53 -0.41
N GLY A 64 4.91 7.11 -1.57
CA GLY A 64 3.97 7.95 -2.30
C GLY A 64 2.68 7.21 -2.64
N HIS A 65 2.77 5.96 -3.10
CA HIS A 65 1.60 5.16 -3.48
C HIS A 65 0.74 4.71 -2.29
N MET A 66 1.30 4.54 -1.09
CA MET A 66 0.55 4.11 0.10
C MET A 66 -0.05 5.28 0.90
N HIS A 67 0.19 6.55 0.52
CA HIS A 67 -0.22 7.70 1.33
C HIS A 67 -1.72 7.84 1.57
N SER A 68 -2.55 7.68 0.53
CA SER A 68 -3.99 7.90 0.64
C SER A 68 -4.77 6.95 -0.26
N SER A 69 -6.06 6.75 0.03
CA SER A 69 -6.94 5.90 -0.78
C SER A 69 -6.98 6.37 -2.23
N ASP A 70 -7.13 7.68 -2.45
CA ASP A 70 -7.20 8.27 -3.78
C ASP A 70 -5.93 8.04 -4.60
N ILE A 71 -4.76 8.15 -3.96
CA ILE A 71 -3.48 7.92 -4.63
C ILE A 71 -3.30 6.43 -4.93
N PHE A 72 -3.55 5.56 -3.94
CA PHE A 72 -3.41 4.12 -4.12
C PHE A 72 -4.34 3.61 -5.24
N GLU A 73 -5.61 4.02 -5.23
CA GLU A 73 -6.56 3.62 -6.25
C GLU A 73 -6.24 4.23 -7.62
N GLY A 74 -5.87 5.52 -7.67
CA GLY A 74 -5.60 6.26 -8.90
C GLY A 74 -4.23 5.99 -9.53
N ARG A 75 -3.27 5.41 -8.80
CA ARG A 75 -1.94 5.06 -9.31
C ARG A 75 -1.69 3.57 -9.39
N ILE A 76 -2.19 2.78 -8.44
CA ILE A 76 -1.94 1.34 -8.40
C ILE A 76 -3.17 0.56 -8.84
N ALA A 77 -4.29 0.68 -8.12
CA ALA A 77 -5.43 -0.21 -8.33
C ALA A 77 -6.18 0.03 -9.65
N LYS A 78 -5.98 1.19 -10.31
CA LYS A 78 -6.55 1.48 -11.63
C LYS A 78 -6.00 0.56 -12.73
N ASP A 79 -4.76 0.11 -12.59
CA ASP A 79 -4.03 -0.61 -13.65
C ASP A 79 -4.15 -2.14 -13.51
N PHE A 80 -4.83 -2.58 -12.44
CA PHE A 80 -5.11 -3.99 -12.20
C PHE A 80 -5.91 -4.60 -13.36
N GLN A 81 -5.63 -5.88 -13.62
CA GLN A 81 -6.35 -6.65 -14.62
C GLN A 81 -7.85 -6.67 -14.32
N PRO A 82 -8.72 -6.35 -15.31
CA PRO A 82 -10.17 -6.25 -15.08
C PRO A 82 -10.83 -7.54 -14.52
N ARG A 83 -10.22 -8.71 -14.79
CA ARG A 83 -10.70 -10.01 -14.30
C ARG A 83 -10.43 -10.23 -12.82
N TYR A 84 -9.47 -9.54 -12.23
CA TYR A 84 -9.03 -9.76 -10.85
C TYR A 84 -9.74 -8.86 -9.84
N LYS A 85 -11.07 -8.77 -9.96
CA LYS A 85 -11.90 -7.92 -9.11
C LYS A 85 -11.72 -8.22 -7.62
N LEU A 86 -11.60 -9.51 -7.25
CA LEU A 86 -11.37 -9.90 -5.86
C LEU A 86 -9.99 -9.47 -5.34
N LEU A 87 -8.94 -9.56 -6.16
CA LEU A 87 -7.61 -9.06 -5.77
C LEU A 87 -7.60 -7.54 -5.64
N LYS A 88 -8.36 -6.83 -6.49
CA LYS A 88 -8.55 -5.38 -6.34
C LYS A 88 -9.18 -5.03 -4.99
N THR A 89 -10.27 -5.70 -4.63
CA THR A 89 -10.92 -5.51 -3.32
C THR A 89 -9.99 -5.85 -2.16
N LEU A 90 -9.26 -6.97 -2.26
CA LEU A 90 -8.28 -7.39 -1.25
C LEU A 90 -7.18 -6.33 -1.07
N ALA A 91 -6.56 -5.87 -2.16
CA ALA A 91 -5.50 -4.87 -2.12
C ALA A 91 -5.97 -3.54 -1.50
N ILE A 92 -7.15 -3.05 -1.89
CA ILE A 92 -7.72 -1.80 -1.34
C ILE A 92 -7.99 -1.95 0.17
N GLY A 93 -8.59 -3.06 0.59
CA GLY A 93 -8.86 -3.29 2.02
C GLY A 93 -7.58 -3.44 2.85
N LEU A 94 -6.59 -4.18 2.34
CA LEU A 94 -5.27 -4.28 2.97
C LEU A 94 -4.60 -2.90 3.10
N HIS A 95 -4.62 -2.09 2.03
CA HIS A 95 -4.08 -0.72 2.06
C HIS A 95 -4.75 0.15 3.11
N GLN A 96 -6.09 0.17 3.13
CA GLN A 96 -6.87 0.95 4.09
C GLN A 96 -6.54 0.56 5.54
N MET A 97 -6.42 -0.73 5.83
CA MET A 97 -6.13 -1.20 7.18
C MET A 97 -4.68 -0.97 7.61
N LEU A 98 -3.72 -1.13 6.68
CA LEU A 98 -2.30 -0.97 6.98
C LEU A 98 -1.85 0.47 7.13
N PHE A 99 -2.34 1.36 6.26
CA PHE A 99 -1.81 2.72 6.12
C PHE A 99 -2.80 3.81 6.54
N LEU A 100 -4.10 3.51 6.58
CA LEU A 100 -5.15 4.48 6.91
C LEU A 100 -5.88 4.12 8.22
N HIS A 101 -5.21 3.38 9.12
CA HIS A 101 -5.73 3.13 10.46
C HIS A 101 -6.00 4.46 11.18
N PRO A 102 -7.11 4.59 11.95
CA PRO A 102 -7.36 5.78 12.77
C PRO A 102 -6.23 5.98 13.79
N GLY A 103 -5.36 6.96 13.54
CA GLY A 103 -4.12 7.17 14.31
C GLY A 103 -2.86 7.22 13.43
N CYS A 104 -2.96 6.80 12.16
CA CYS A 104 -1.90 6.91 11.17
C CYS A 104 -2.34 7.89 10.05
N GLU A 105 -1.42 8.70 9.54
CA GLU A 105 -1.69 9.67 8.48
C GLU A 105 -1.16 9.21 7.10
N GLY A 106 -1.33 7.92 6.78
CA GLY A 106 -0.80 7.33 5.56
C GLY A 106 0.65 6.88 5.73
N ALA A 107 1.42 6.97 4.64
CA ALA A 107 2.83 6.56 4.61
C ALA A 107 3.83 7.72 4.42
N LEU A 108 3.39 8.90 4.02
CA LEU A 108 4.28 10.04 3.78
C LEU A 108 4.59 10.77 5.09
N PHE A 109 5.86 11.10 5.29
CA PHE A 109 6.31 11.99 6.34
C PHE A 109 6.50 13.40 5.78
N ASP A 110 5.83 14.40 6.37
CA ASP A 110 5.77 15.78 5.85
C ASP A 110 6.98 16.63 6.27
N SER A 111 8.14 16.02 6.58
CA SER A 111 9.31 16.72 7.12
C SER A 111 10.40 17.06 6.09
N ALA A 112 10.05 17.14 4.81
CA ALA A 112 10.98 17.59 3.78
C ALA A 112 10.37 18.76 3.00
N THR A 113 10.51 19.94 3.59
CA THR A 113 10.91 21.12 2.80
C THR A 113 12.15 20.73 2.02
N ASP A 114 11.98 20.43 0.73
CA ASP A 114 12.72 21.03 -0.36
C ASP A 114 12.14 20.49 -1.67
N GLU A 115 11.68 21.43 -2.51
CA GLU A 115 10.99 21.27 -3.81
C GLU A 115 9.45 21.16 -3.77
N GLU A 116 8.79 22.33 -3.65
CA GLU A 116 7.46 22.56 -4.22
C GLU A 116 7.45 22.28 -5.75
N PRO A 117 6.42 21.59 -6.26
CA PRO A 117 5.76 22.01 -7.50
C PRO A 117 4.58 22.91 -7.14
N PRO A 118 4.41 24.06 -7.81
CA PRO A 118 3.34 24.97 -7.49
C PRO A 118 2.00 24.39 -7.96
N LEU A 119 0.94 24.82 -7.27
CA LEU A 119 -0.48 24.66 -7.58
C LEU A 119 -1.17 23.47 -6.89
N LEU A 120 -1.45 23.64 -5.60
CA LEU A 120 -2.84 23.64 -5.12
C LEU A 120 -2.89 24.14 -3.67
N ASN A 121 -3.28 25.41 -3.54
CA ASN A 121 -3.68 26.04 -2.29
C ASN A 121 -4.92 25.32 -1.75
N LEU A 122 -4.73 24.24 -0.98
CA LEU A 122 -5.76 23.74 -0.08
C LEU A 122 -5.33 24.01 1.35
N LYS A 123 -6.01 24.98 1.97
CA LYS A 123 -5.95 25.26 3.40
C LYS A 123 -6.15 23.95 4.19
N LYS A 124 -5.07 23.36 4.68
CA LYS A 124 -5.09 22.44 5.82
C LYS A 124 -3.99 22.86 6.78
N THR A 125 -4.36 23.64 7.77
CA THR A 125 -3.65 23.65 9.05
C THR A 125 -3.81 22.27 9.69
N LYS A 126 -3.01 21.30 9.28
CA LYS A 126 -2.70 20.14 10.11
C LYS A 126 -1.33 20.39 10.71
N SER A 127 -1.24 20.30 12.03
CA SER A 127 0.04 20.25 12.73
C SER A 127 0.92 19.20 12.05
N LEU A 128 2.19 19.52 11.76
CA LEU A 128 3.13 18.54 11.25
C LEU A 128 3.07 17.25 12.10
N PRO A 129 3.13 16.06 11.48
CA PRO A 129 3.31 14.81 12.21
C PRO A 129 4.53 14.95 13.13
N LYS A 130 4.38 14.59 14.41
CA LYS A 130 5.48 14.64 15.38
C LYS A 130 6.51 13.53 15.12
N SER A 131 6.11 12.50 14.39
CA SER A 131 6.87 11.29 14.06
C SER A 131 6.48 10.76 12.69
N ASP A 132 7.32 9.91 12.11
CA ASP A 132 7.04 9.24 10.83
C ASP A 132 5.80 8.33 10.99
N PRO A 133 4.77 8.43 10.11
CA PRO A 133 3.59 7.57 10.20
C PRO A 133 3.89 6.06 10.17
N LEU A 134 4.99 5.64 9.55
CA LEU A 134 5.42 4.24 9.56
C LEU A 134 6.02 3.79 10.89
N VAL A 135 6.47 4.74 11.72
CA VAL A 135 6.86 4.50 13.12
C VAL A 135 5.60 4.52 14.00
N GLU A 136 4.73 5.52 13.82
CA GLU A 136 3.48 5.64 14.60
C GLU A 136 2.56 4.42 14.45
N ARG A 137 2.51 3.79 13.27
CA ARG A 137 1.71 2.57 13.08
C ARG A 137 2.12 1.42 14.01
N SER A 138 3.38 1.37 14.45
CA SER A 138 3.87 0.33 15.36
C SER A 138 3.20 0.42 16.73
N GLU A 139 2.81 1.63 17.17
CA GLU A 139 2.02 1.85 18.40
C GLU A 139 0.59 1.28 18.28
N HIS A 140 0.12 1.05 17.05
CA HIS A 140 -1.21 0.53 16.72
C HIS A 140 -1.18 -0.89 16.15
N ALA A 141 -0.04 -1.59 16.22
CA ALA A 141 0.17 -2.86 15.52
C ALA A 141 -0.89 -3.92 15.84
N ASP A 142 -1.23 -4.13 17.12
CA ASP A 142 -2.22 -5.13 17.53
C ASP A 142 -3.61 -4.87 16.93
N ALA A 143 -4.03 -3.59 16.92
CA ALA A 143 -5.32 -3.19 16.37
C ALA A 143 -5.34 -3.38 14.84
N ILE A 144 -4.26 -2.97 14.16
CA ILE A 144 -4.11 -3.14 12.71
C ILE A 144 -4.14 -4.62 12.33
N ILE A 145 -3.36 -5.47 13.02
CA ILE A 145 -3.30 -6.91 12.76
C ILE A 145 -4.65 -7.57 13.02
N SER A 146 -5.34 -7.21 14.10
CA SER A 146 -6.68 -7.73 14.38
C SER A 146 -7.68 -7.39 13.25
N ASN A 147 -7.64 -6.16 12.75
CA ASN A 147 -8.48 -5.73 11.63
C ASN A 147 -8.16 -6.49 10.34
N LEU A 148 -6.86 -6.65 10.03
CA LEU A 148 -6.38 -7.38 8.86
C LEU A 148 -6.82 -8.85 8.87
N MET A 149 -6.70 -9.51 10.03
CA MET A 149 -7.15 -10.89 10.19
C MET A 149 -8.66 -11.03 10.00
N GLY A 150 -9.46 -10.15 10.61
CA GLY A 150 -10.90 -10.13 10.42
C GLY A 150 -11.30 -9.93 8.95
N PHE A 151 -10.61 -9.01 8.26
CA PHE A 151 -10.85 -8.77 6.84
C PHE A 151 -10.49 -9.96 5.95
N LEU A 152 -9.36 -10.65 6.21
CA LEU A 152 -8.98 -11.83 5.44
C LEU A 152 -10.01 -12.96 5.59
N VAL A 153 -10.54 -13.18 6.79
CA VAL A 153 -11.57 -14.22 7.02
C VAL A 153 -12.82 -13.93 6.18
N GLU A 154 -13.28 -12.68 6.15
CA GLU A 154 -14.43 -12.30 5.32
C GLU A 154 -14.12 -12.36 3.82
N ALA A 155 -12.93 -11.93 3.40
CA ALA A 155 -12.50 -12.02 2.01
C ALA A 155 -12.41 -13.48 1.53
N GLU A 156 -11.90 -14.38 2.37
CA GLU A 156 -11.83 -15.82 2.09
C GLU A 156 -13.23 -16.41 1.92
N LYS A 157 -14.16 -16.08 2.83
CA LYS A 157 -15.55 -16.53 2.77
C LYS A 157 -16.21 -16.10 1.45
N VAL A 158 -16.08 -14.83 1.07
CA VAL A 158 -16.61 -14.30 -0.19
C VAL A 158 -15.98 -15.01 -1.40
N ALA A 159 -14.68 -15.30 -1.36
CA ALA A 159 -14.00 -16.02 -2.44
C ALA A 159 -14.51 -17.46 -2.58
N ARG A 160 -14.65 -18.20 -1.46
CA ARG A 160 -15.21 -19.56 -1.44
C ARG A 160 -16.64 -19.60 -1.97
N ASP A 161 -17.49 -18.66 -1.54
CA ASP A 161 -18.88 -18.58 -1.99
C ASP A 161 -19.01 -18.33 -3.50
N ARG A 162 -18.00 -17.72 -4.14
CA ARG A 162 -17.97 -17.52 -5.59
C ARG A 162 -17.41 -18.70 -6.36
N LEU A 163 -16.56 -19.52 -5.75
CA LEU A 163 -16.03 -20.73 -6.37
C LEU A 163 -17.04 -21.88 -6.37
N ASN A 164 -17.96 -21.88 -5.43
CA ASN A 164 -19.00 -22.91 -5.29
C ASN A 164 -20.29 -22.60 -6.09
N LYS A 165 -20.28 -21.57 -6.94
CA LYS A 165 -21.38 -21.18 -7.84
C LYS A 165 -21.00 -21.43 -9.28
#